data_AF-A0A7W3SWS0-F1
#
_entry.id   AF-A0A7W3SWS0-F1
#
_cell.length_a   1.000
_cell.length_b   1.000
_cell.length_c   1.000
_cell.angle_alpha   90.00
_cell.angle_beta   90.00
_cell.angle_gamma   90.00
#
_symmetry.space_group_name_H-M   'P 1'
#
loop_
_entity.id
_entity.type
_entity.pdbx_description
1 polymer ?
#
loop_
_entity_poly.entity_id
_entity_poly.type
_entity_poly.pdbx_seq_one_letter_code
_entity_poly.pdbx_strand_id
1 'polypeptide(L)'
;MKHFAKNVVVLRGGMVKKQREALREQIASISDSEERVFIATGKLIGEGFDDERLDTLFLVHPISWKRTLQQYAGRLHRTHQNKRDVQIYDYADLQVLMLMAMYKKRVKGYAAMGYHGMSL
;
A
#
# COMPACT_ATOMS: atom_id res chain seq x y z
N MET A 1 11.93 -19.30 2.62
CA MET A 1 11.58 -18.01 3.25
C MET A 1 10.70 -18.31 4.46
N LYS A 2 11.29 -18.51 5.64
CA LYS A 2 10.53 -18.78 6.88
C LYS A 2 10.16 -17.43 7.53
N HIS A 3 8.85 -17.15 7.50
CA HIS A 3 8.01 -16.35 8.42
C HIS A 3 8.45 -14.94 8.84
N PHE A 4 8.49 -13.97 7.91
CA PHE A 4 8.47 -12.53 8.27
C PHE A 4 7.07 -12.05 8.70
N ALA A 5 6.02 -12.71 8.21
CA ALA A 5 4.64 -12.52 8.62
C ALA A 5 3.88 -13.85 8.50
N LYS A 6 3.00 -14.12 9.47
CA LYS A 6 2.10 -15.27 9.50
C LYS A 6 1.09 -15.23 8.36
N ASN A 7 0.56 -14.04 8.05
CA ASN A 7 -0.46 -13.87 7.04
C ASN A 7 0.07 -13.07 5.85
N VAL A 8 0.40 -13.75 4.76
CA VAL A 8 0.78 -13.11 3.50
C VAL A 8 -0.34 -13.34 2.48
N VAL A 9 -0.92 -12.24 2.00
CA VAL A 9 -2.08 -12.24 1.11
C VAL A 9 -1.69 -11.59 -0.22
N VAL A 10 -1.82 -12.34 -1.31
CA VAL A 10 -1.43 -11.86 -2.65
C VAL A 10 -2.68 -11.55 -3.46
N LEU A 11 -2.83 -10.29 -3.90
CA LEU A 11 -3.89 -9.84 -4.79
C LEU A 11 -3.34 -9.69 -6.21
N ARG A 12 -3.94 -10.38 -7.19
CA ARG A 12 -3.55 -10.31 -8.60
C ARG A 12 -4.78 -10.15 -9.50
N GLY A 13 -4.55 -9.56 -10.67
CA GLY A 13 -5.60 -9.37 -11.67
C GLY A 13 -6.05 -10.73 -12.21
N GLY A 14 -7.26 -10.79 -12.78
CA GLY A 14 -7.79 -12.03 -13.37
C GLY A 14 -8.36 -13.04 -12.36
N MET A 15 -8.43 -12.69 -11.07
CA MET A 15 -9.11 -13.54 -10.08
C MET A 15 -10.61 -13.64 -10.38
N VAL A 16 -11.15 -14.85 -10.41
CA VAL A 16 -12.59 -15.08 -10.53
C VAL A 16 -13.33 -14.71 -9.24
N LYS A 17 -14.65 -14.52 -9.32
CA LYS A 17 -15.48 -14.11 -8.17
C LYS A 17 -15.23 -14.97 -6.92
N LYS A 18 -15.23 -16.30 -7.08
CA LYS A 18 -14.98 -17.27 -6.01
C LYS A 18 -13.61 -17.08 -5.33
N GLN A 19 -12.56 -16.78 -6.09
CA GLN A 19 -11.23 -16.53 -5.54
C GLN A 19 -11.19 -15.23 -4.74
N ARG A 20 -11.88 -14.18 -5.20
CA ARG A 20 -11.98 -12.90 -4.49
C ARG A 20 -12.77 -13.04 -3.19
N GLU A 21 -13.83 -13.86 -3.18
CA GLU A 21 -14.62 -14.16 -1.99
C GLU A 21 -13.79 -14.94 -0.96
N ALA A 22 -13.12 -16.02 -1.38
CA ALA A 22 -12.23 -16.77 -0.50
C ALA A 22 -11.12 -15.90 0.10
N LEU A 23 -10.57 -14.97 -0.69
CA LEU A 23 -9.57 -14.03 -0.18
C LEU A 23 -10.15 -13.08 0.87
N ARG A 24 -11.37 -12.56 0.66
CA ARG A 24 -12.05 -11.72 1.64
C ARG A 24 -12.32 -12.47 2.94
N GLU A 25 -12.77 -13.71 2.85
CA GLU A 25 -12.99 -14.58 4.01
C GLU A 25 -11.67 -14.85 4.76
N GLN A 26 -10.58 -15.13 4.03
CA GLN A 26 -9.25 -15.29 4.61
C GLN A 26 -8.79 -14.00 5.32
N ILE A 27 -9.02 -12.82 4.73
CA ILE A 27 -8.62 -11.55 5.35
C ILE A 27 -9.43 -11.29 6.62
N ALA A 28 -10.73 -11.57 6.58
CA ALA A 28 -11.64 -11.40 7.71
C ALA A 28 -11.36 -12.37 8.85
N SER A 29 -10.77 -13.54 8.58
CA SER A 29 -10.43 -14.53 9.62
C SER A 29 -9.13 -14.24 10.36
N ILE A 30 -8.29 -13.32 9.87
CA ILE A 30 -7.04 -12.92 10.55
C ILE A 30 -7.39 -12.07 11.77
N SER A 31 -6.96 -12.52 12.95
CA SER A 31 -7.23 -11.83 14.23
C SER A 31 -6.61 -10.44 14.28
N ASP A 32 -7.20 -9.53 15.06
CA ASP A 32 -6.70 -8.16 15.24
C ASP A 32 -5.25 -8.10 15.73
N SER A 33 -4.85 -9.10 16.51
CA SER A 33 -3.51 -9.24 17.08
C SER A 33 -2.47 -9.84 16.12
N GLU A 34 -2.89 -10.37 14.97
CA GLU A 34 -2.00 -11.07 14.04
C GLU A 34 -1.54 -10.16 12.90
N GLU A 35 -0.26 -10.23 12.57
CA GLU A 35 0.36 -9.48 11.48
C GLU A 35 -0.14 -9.97 10.11
N ARG A 36 -0.23 -9.03 9.16
CA ARG A 36 -0.67 -9.29 7.79
C ARG A 36 0.12 -8.45 6.79
N VAL A 37 0.48 -9.06 5.68
CA VAL A 37 1.19 -8.40 4.56
C VAL A 37 0.39 -8.63 3.28
N PHE A 38 0.09 -7.53 2.59
CA PHE A 38 -0.60 -7.56 1.31
C PHE A 38 0.36 -7.28 0.17
N ILE A 39 0.38 -8.14 -0.83
CA ILE A 39 1.15 -7.96 -2.06
C ILE A 39 0.17 -7.80 -3.21
N ALA A 40 0.15 -6.62 -3.83
CA ALA A 40 -0.85 -6.30 -4.84
C ALA A 40 -0.26 -5.41 -5.93
N THR A 41 -0.83 -5.50 -7.13
CA THR A 41 -0.59 -4.51 -8.17
C THR A 41 -1.43 -3.27 -7.89
N GLY A 42 -0.95 -2.11 -8.36
CA GLY A 42 -1.56 -0.82 -8.02
C GLY A 42 -3.06 -0.70 -8.32
N LYS A 43 -3.56 -1.34 -9.39
CA LYS A 43 -4.99 -1.32 -9.73
C LYS A 43 -5.85 -1.98 -8.65
N LEU A 44 -5.37 -3.06 -8.05
CA LEU A 44 -6.12 -3.85 -7.06
C LEU A 44 -6.12 -3.21 -5.68
N ILE A 45 -5.05 -2.51 -5.32
CA ILE A 45 -5.06 -1.64 -4.13
C ILE A 45 -6.04 -0.49 -4.37
N GLY A 46 -6.13 0.04 -5.59
CA GLY A 46 -7.05 1.13 -5.94
C GLY A 46 -8.54 0.75 -5.92
N GLU A 47 -8.90 -0.46 -6.34
CA GLU A 47 -10.29 -0.90 -6.54
C GLU A 47 -10.75 -1.91 -5.46
N GLY A 48 -11.55 -1.45 -4.50
CA GLY A 48 -12.35 -2.33 -3.63
C GLY A 48 -11.59 -3.11 -2.54
N PHE A 49 -10.29 -2.87 -2.34
CA PHE A 49 -9.53 -3.43 -1.22
C PHE A 49 -9.65 -2.56 0.03
N ASP A 50 -10.38 -3.03 1.03
CA ASP A 50 -10.64 -2.30 2.28
C ASP A 50 -10.09 -3.07 3.47
N ASP A 51 -9.03 -2.55 4.08
CA ASP A 51 -8.52 -3.02 5.37
C ASP A 51 -8.08 -1.80 6.18
N GLU A 52 -8.85 -1.45 7.21
CA GLU A 52 -8.60 -0.30 8.07
C GLU A 52 -7.35 -0.46 8.93
N ARG A 53 -6.79 -1.68 9.04
CA ARG A 53 -5.60 -1.94 9.84
C ARG A 53 -4.30 -1.57 9.14
N LEU A 54 -4.34 -1.29 7.84
CA LEU A 54 -3.13 -0.93 7.10
C LEU A 54 -2.49 0.36 7.64
N ASP A 55 -1.25 0.26 8.10
CA ASP A 55 -0.46 1.39 8.59
C ASP A 55 0.74 1.71 7.68
N THR A 56 1.18 0.73 6.88
CA THR A 56 2.44 0.83 6.13
C THR A 56 2.26 0.49 4.65
N LEU A 57 2.81 1.34 3.78
CA LEU A 57 2.88 1.10 2.33
C LEU A 57 4.34 0.99 1.86
N PHE A 58 4.66 -0.10 1.18
CA PHE A 58 5.90 -0.25 0.43
C PHE A 58 5.62 0.03 -1.05
N LEU A 59 5.95 1.23 -1.51
CA LEU A 59 5.78 1.63 -2.90
C LEU A 59 7.01 1.21 -3.70
N VAL A 60 6.97 -0.02 -4.22
CA VAL A 60 8.06 -0.65 -5.00
C VAL A 60 7.94 -0.47 -6.52
N HIS A 61 6.90 0.23 -6.99
CA HIS A 61 6.65 0.41 -8.41
C HIS A 61 6.60 1.89 -8.79
N PRO A 62 7.11 2.26 -9.97
CA PRO A 62 7.20 3.66 -10.35
C PRO A 62 5.80 4.19 -10.74
N ILE A 63 5.22 5.02 -9.86
CA ILE A 63 4.03 5.83 -10.15
C ILE A 63 4.34 7.31 -10.07
N SER A 64 3.56 8.11 -10.80
CA SER A 64 3.61 9.57 -10.73
C SER A 64 2.24 10.23 -10.67
N TRP A 65 1.16 9.43 -10.71
CA TRP A 65 -0.20 9.94 -10.74
C TRP A 65 -0.65 10.32 -9.32
N LYS A 66 -0.90 11.61 -9.10
CA LYS A 66 -1.31 12.15 -7.79
C LYS A 66 -2.54 11.45 -7.22
N ARG A 67 -3.56 11.20 -8.05
CA ARG A 67 -4.80 10.54 -7.63
C ARG A 67 -4.55 9.12 -7.12
N THR A 68 -3.70 8.36 -7.80
CA THR A 68 -3.32 7.00 -7.40
C THR A 68 -2.57 7.01 -6.07
N LEU A 69 -1.62 7.93 -5.91
CA LEU A 69 -0.87 8.08 -4.65
C LEU A 69 -1.79 8.43 -3.47
N GLN A 70 -2.72 9.37 -3.69
CA GLN A 70 -3.73 9.74 -2.70
C GLN A 70 -4.67 8.60 -2.36
N GLN A 71 -5.06 7.78 -3.33
CA GLN A 71 -5.88 6.59 -3.07
C GLN A 71 -5.13 5.58 -2.19
N TYR A 72 -3.84 5.36 -2.40
CA TYR A 72 -3.07 4.42 -1.59
C TYR A 72 -2.86 4.96 -0.17
N ALA A 73 -2.38 6.18 -0.04
CA ALA A 73 -2.18 6.83 1.26
C ALA A 73 -3.51 6.98 2.04
N GLY A 74 -4.60 7.29 1.35
CA GLY A 74 -5.93 7.42 1.97
C GLY A 74 -6.43 6.12 2.61
N ARG A 75 -6.04 4.95 2.09
CA ARG A 75 -6.36 3.66 2.73
C ARG A 75 -5.60 3.46 4.03
N LEU A 76 -4.36 3.95 4.10
CA LEU A 76 -3.58 3.92 5.33
C LEU A 76 -4.17 4.82 6.42
N HIS A 77 -4.84 5.91 6.04
CA HIS A 77 -5.38 6.90 6.99
C HIS A 77 -6.71 6.50 7.64
N ARG A 78 -7.22 5.30 7.38
CA ARG A 78 -8.42 4.80 8.06
C ARG A 78 -8.14 4.60 9.56
N THR A 79 -9.06 5.03 10.41
CA THR A 79 -8.91 4.91 11.86
C THR A 79 -8.98 3.46 12.29
N HIS A 80 -8.06 3.02 13.14
CA HIS A 80 -8.09 1.70 13.76
C HIS A 80 -7.42 1.77 15.14
N GLN A 81 -7.96 1.06 16.15
CA GLN A 81 -7.52 1.17 17.55
C GLN A 81 -6.02 0.89 17.77
N ASN A 82 -5.44 -0.01 16.98
CA ASN A 82 -4.02 -0.39 17.09
C ASN A 82 -3.09 0.45 16.21
N LYS A 83 -3.62 1.39 15.42
CA LYS A 83 -2.84 2.18 14.47
C LYS A 83 -2.31 3.44 15.15
N ARG A 84 -0.98 3.52 15.27
CA ARG A 84 -0.29 4.65 15.90
C ARG A 84 0.24 5.64 14.88
N ASP A 85 0.96 5.12 13.89
CA ASP A 85 1.62 5.90 12.85
C ASP A 85 1.31 5.32 11.47
N VAL A 86 1.41 6.17 10.45
CA VAL A 86 1.30 5.75 9.05
C VAL A 86 2.64 5.98 8.35
N GLN A 87 3.15 4.96 7.68
CA GLN A 87 4.47 4.99 7.03
C GLN A 87 4.37 4.66 5.54
N ILE A 88 5.15 5.37 4.73
CA ILE A 88 5.33 5.06 3.32
C ILE A 88 6.83 4.90 3.04
N TYR A 89 7.22 3.72 2.59
CA TYR A 89 8.55 3.42 2.07
C TYR A 89 8.49 3.51 0.54
N ASP A 90 9.05 4.59 -0.02
CA ASP A 90 9.07 4.84 -1.47
C ASP A 90 10.42 4.43 -2.07
N TYR A 91 10.42 3.36 -2.86
CA TYR A 91 11.60 2.90 -3.55
C TYR A 91 11.75 3.66 -4.87
N ALA A 92 12.81 4.45 -4.97
CA ALA A 92 13.12 5.27 -6.14
C ALA A 92 14.50 4.94 -6.70
N ASP A 93 14.56 4.79 -8.02
CA ASP A 93 15.82 4.79 -8.76
C ASP A 93 16.14 6.21 -9.21
N LEU A 94 17.18 6.80 -8.62
CA LEU A 94 17.59 8.18 -8.88
C LEU A 94 18.55 8.29 -10.07
N GLN A 95 19.11 7.18 -10.54
CA GLN A 95 20.05 7.17 -11.67
C GLN A 95 19.32 7.21 -13.02
N VAL A 96 18.06 6.79 -13.05
CA VAL A 96 17.20 6.87 -14.23
C VAL A 96 16.43 8.20 -14.21
N LEU A 97 16.75 9.13 -15.13
CA LEU A 97 16.17 10.48 -15.21
C LEU A 97 14.64 10.50 -15.16
N MET A 98 14.00 9.58 -15.88
CA MET A 98 12.53 9.45 -15.87
C MET A 98 12.00 9.09 -14.48
N LEU A 99 12.62 8.13 -13.79
CA LEU A 99 12.21 7.67 -12.46
C LEU A 99 12.47 8.72 -11.39
N MET A 100 13.58 9.47 -11.50
CA MET A 100 13.83 10.66 -10.67
C MET A 100 12.72 11.71 -10.86
N ALA A 101 12.33 12.02 -12.10
CA ALA A 101 11.26 12.98 -12.36
C ALA A 101 9.91 12.52 -11.79
N MET A 102 9.63 11.21 -11.82
CA MET A 102 8.44 10.63 -11.18
C MET A 102 8.50 10.73 -9.64
N TYR A 103 9.66 10.43 -9.04
CA TYR A 103 9.88 10.57 -7.60
C TYR A 103 9.68 12.02 -7.13
N LYS A 104 10.21 13.01 -7.87
CA LYS A 104 9.98 14.43 -7.59
C LYS A 104 8.49 14.81 -7.53
N LYS A 105 7.66 14.20 -8.38
CA LYS A 105 6.20 14.39 -8.35
C LYS A 105 5.57 13.72 -7.12
N ARG A 106 6.06 12.54 -6.71
CA ARG A 106 5.60 11.84 -5.50
C ARG A 106 5.93 12.62 -4.23
N VAL A 107 7.15 13.14 -4.08
CA VAL A 107 7.56 14.00 -2.94
C VAL A 107 6.60 15.16 -2.72
N LYS A 108 6.24 15.89 -3.79
CA LYS A 108 5.22 16.95 -3.73
C LYS A 108 3.83 16.41 -3.33
N GLY A 109 3.47 15.22 -3.81
CA GLY A 109 2.23 14.54 -3.44
C GLY A 109 2.17 14.19 -1.95
N TYR A 110 3.24 13.63 -1.39
CA TYR A 110 3.34 13.29 0.02
C TYR A 110 3.26 14.53 0.92
N ALA A 111 4.01 15.58 0.60
CA ALA A 111 3.96 16.84 1.34
C ALA A 111 2.54 17.44 1.36
N ALA A 112 1.84 17.40 0.23
CA ALA A 112 0.44 17.86 0.15
C ALA A 112 -0.55 17.00 0.94
N MET A 113 -0.16 15.78 1.35
CA MET A 113 -0.94 14.89 2.20
C MET A 113 -0.53 14.96 3.68
N GLY A 114 0.43 15.82 4.04
CA GLY A 114 0.92 15.98 5.41
C GLY A 114 2.02 14.99 5.82
N TYR A 115 2.58 14.23 4.87
CA TYR A 115 3.75 13.40 5.16
C TYR A 115 5.02 14.25 5.26
N HIS A 116 5.91 13.86 6.17
CA HIS A 116 7.19 14.50 6.43
C HIS A 116 8.35 13.50 6.24
N GLY A 117 9.59 14.00 6.30
CA GLY A 117 10.79 13.15 6.22
C GLY A 117 11.24 12.80 4.80
N MET A 118 10.60 13.35 3.77
CA MET A 118 11.04 13.22 2.37
C MET A 118 11.62 14.54 1.87
N SER A 119 12.88 14.52 1.48
CA SER A 119 13.57 15.61 0.77
C SER A 119 14.13 15.09 -0.53
N LEU A 120 14.28 16.00 -1.50
CA LEU A 120 15.08 15.78 -2.70
C LEU A 120 16.50 16.28 -2.49
#